data_AF-A0A9D7CTQ7-F1
#
_entry.id   AF-A0A9D7CTQ7-F1
#
_cell.length_a   1.000
_cell.length_b   1.000
_cell.length_c   1.000
_cell.angle_alpha   90.00
_cell.angle_beta   90.00
_cell.angle_gamma   90.00
#
_symmetry.space_group_name_H-M   'P 1'
#
loop_
_entity.id
_entity.type
_entity.pdbx_description
1 polymer ?
#
loop_
_entity_poly.entity_id
_entity_poly.type
_entity_poly.pdbx_seq_one_letter_code
_entity_poly.pdbx_strand_id
1 'polypeptide(L)'
;MVIARSALLSLLLPLAAMACSAAPRDDDSEDDGEMETSSDEAALSSAVSCDRERQPAYSGGSNIGTMDVVKVGGKRVGIKTAHAFLKLQKAAAAQGVDVWINSGFRTMDEQRYFYGCYQSGNCNNGNLAARPGFSNHQNGRALDLGTSNRSRLNQIISQQGLDWRRTVPSEAWHYEYFGGNVSGPCDGSGATPDEPSTPPSSSGCYSPTLGRRVAQAACVQGAATGAWFQCDSGNWERGVNGSRGPLGACSASHPL
;
A
#
# COMPACT_ATOMS: atom_id res chain seq x y z
N MET A 1 2.09 -0.06 -61.85
CA MET A 1 2.94 -0.96 -62.67
C MET A 1 3.96 -0.09 -63.38
N VAL A 2 5.24 -0.52 -63.35
CA VAL A 2 6.48 0.16 -63.81
C VAL A 2 6.94 1.31 -62.86
N ILE A 3 7.90 1.17 -61.93
CA ILE A 3 9.27 0.60 -61.83
C ILE A 3 10.37 1.66 -62.01
N ALA A 4 11.23 1.71 -60.98
CA ALA A 4 12.70 1.87 -60.99
C ALA A 4 13.39 3.22 -60.68
N ARG A 5 14.04 3.18 -59.51
CA ARG A 5 15.51 3.20 -59.25
C ARG A 5 16.25 4.55 -59.12
N SER A 6 16.70 4.77 -57.87
CA SER A 6 18.07 5.02 -57.40
C SER A 6 19.07 5.75 -58.29
N ALA A 7 19.71 6.79 -57.72
CA ALA A 7 21.18 6.93 -57.71
C ALA A 7 21.63 7.85 -56.56
N LEU A 8 22.62 7.37 -55.79
CA LEU A 8 23.45 8.16 -54.89
C LEU A 8 24.34 9.12 -55.70
N LEU A 9 24.69 10.27 -55.13
CA LEU A 9 25.95 10.93 -55.47
C LEU A 9 26.60 11.52 -54.21
N SER A 10 27.66 10.85 -53.79
CA SER A 10 28.62 11.25 -52.77
C SER A 10 29.46 12.44 -53.26
N LEU A 11 29.72 13.41 -52.39
CA LEU A 11 30.78 14.41 -52.60
C LEU A 11 31.69 14.44 -51.36
N LEU A 12 32.99 14.22 -51.60
CA LEU A 12 34.07 14.15 -50.64
C LEU A 12 34.81 15.50 -50.51
N LEU A 13 34.97 15.95 -49.25
CA LEU A 13 36.12 16.59 -48.56
C LEU A 13 36.86 17.83 -49.14
N PRO A 14 37.35 18.75 -48.25
CA PRO A 14 38.66 18.52 -47.65
C PRO A 14 38.86 18.88 -46.15
N LEU A 15 39.86 18.18 -45.61
CA LEU A 15 40.74 18.41 -44.46
C LEU A 15 40.91 19.86 -43.96
N ALA A 16 40.83 20.02 -42.63
CA ALA A 16 41.74 20.90 -41.89
C ALA A 16 42.26 20.14 -40.67
N ALA A 17 43.58 19.92 -40.65
CA ALA A 17 44.33 19.37 -39.52
C ALA A 17 44.74 20.51 -38.58
N MET A 18 44.57 20.32 -37.27
CA MET A 18 45.30 21.07 -36.26
C MET A 18 45.85 20.07 -35.25
N ALA A 19 47.17 20.12 -35.09
CA ALA A 19 47.96 19.14 -34.37
C ALA A 19 47.93 19.31 -32.85
N CYS A 20 48.16 18.15 -32.22
CA CYS A 20 48.41 17.80 -30.84
C CYS A 20 49.08 18.84 -29.92
N SER A 21 48.61 18.87 -28.67
CA SER A 21 49.51 18.91 -27.53
C SER A 21 48.91 18.05 -26.42
N ALA A 22 49.55 16.91 -26.15
CA ALA A 22 49.23 16.02 -25.04
C ALA A 22 50.12 16.37 -23.84
N ALA A 23 49.54 16.39 -22.65
CA ALA A 23 50.23 16.18 -21.39
C ALA A 23 49.34 15.29 -20.50
N PRO A 24 49.88 14.24 -19.84
CA PRO A 24 49.08 13.28 -19.09
C PRO A 24 48.97 13.69 -17.62
N ARG A 25 47.80 13.49 -17.02
CA ARG A 25 47.61 13.35 -15.57
C ARG A 25 46.43 12.42 -15.31
N ASP A 26 46.79 11.21 -14.88
CA ASP A 26 46.26 10.43 -13.76
C ASP A 26 44.76 10.56 -13.42
N ASP A 27 44.07 9.42 -13.58
CA ASP A 27 43.25 8.74 -12.56
C ASP A 27 42.41 9.64 -11.63
N ASP A 28 41.10 9.69 -11.87
CA ASP A 28 40.15 9.12 -10.93
C ASP A 28 38.77 9.02 -11.59
N SER A 29 38.22 7.82 -11.52
CA SER A 29 36.89 7.48 -12.01
C SER A 29 35.85 7.95 -11.00
N GLU A 30 35.23 9.09 -11.24
CA GLU A 30 34.03 9.49 -10.50
C GLU A 30 32.81 8.90 -11.20
N ASP A 31 32.47 7.69 -10.73
CA ASP A 31 31.20 7.00 -10.86
C ASP A 31 30.04 7.93 -10.47
N ASP A 32 29.46 8.61 -11.44
CA ASP A 32 28.16 9.27 -11.32
C ASP A 32 27.07 8.20 -11.37
N GLY A 33 26.96 7.47 -10.26
CA GLY A 33 25.89 6.53 -9.99
C GLY A 33 24.54 7.20 -10.19
N GLU A 34 23.91 6.91 -11.33
CA GLU A 34 22.49 7.12 -11.55
C GLU A 34 21.75 6.48 -10.39
N MET A 35 21.20 7.33 -9.52
CA MET A 35 20.38 6.89 -8.41
C MET A 35 19.09 6.34 -9.00
N GLU A 36 19.11 5.03 -9.30
CA GLU A 36 17.96 4.20 -9.66
C GLU A 36 16.89 4.39 -8.56
N THR A 37 16.00 5.35 -8.79
CA THR A 37 14.78 5.48 -8.00
C THR A 37 14.00 4.20 -8.22
N SER A 38 13.97 3.35 -7.20
CA SER A 38 13.17 2.12 -7.14
C SER A 38 11.87 2.30 -7.91
N SER A 39 11.74 1.54 -9.00
CA SER A 39 10.63 1.55 -9.96
C SER A 39 9.27 1.23 -9.33
N ASP A 40 9.24 0.90 -8.04
CA ASP A 40 8.02 0.65 -7.27
C ASP A 40 7.33 1.93 -6.78
N GLU A 41 8.07 3.03 -6.53
CA GLU A 41 7.50 4.32 -6.11
C GLU A 41 7.00 5.16 -7.29
N ALA A 42 7.58 4.96 -8.49
CA ALA A 42 7.17 5.65 -9.72
C ALA A 42 5.77 5.24 -10.23
N ALA A 43 5.18 4.17 -9.70
CA ALA A 43 3.87 3.65 -10.12
C ALA A 43 2.68 4.16 -9.28
N LEU A 44 2.92 4.81 -8.14
CA LEU A 44 1.87 5.34 -7.27
C LEU A 44 1.66 6.83 -7.55
N SER A 45 0.46 7.21 -7.98
CA SER A 45 0.13 8.63 -8.16
C SER A 45 -0.34 9.31 -6.87
N SER A 46 -0.66 8.54 -5.82
CA SER A 46 -1.08 9.09 -4.54
C SER A 46 0.11 9.25 -3.58
N ALA A 47 0.30 10.47 -3.04
CA ALA A 47 1.15 10.64 -1.86
C ALA A 47 0.59 9.84 -0.67
N VAL A 48 1.47 9.13 0.04
CA VAL A 48 1.12 8.30 1.20
C VAL A 48 1.79 8.85 2.45
N SER A 49 1.01 9.06 3.50
CA SER A 49 1.49 9.42 4.83
C SER A 49 0.98 8.38 5.80
N CYS A 50 1.91 7.62 6.36
CA CYS A 50 1.60 6.52 7.26
C CYS A 50 1.48 6.91 8.74
N ASP A 51 1.51 8.21 9.04
CA ASP A 51 1.12 8.74 10.34
C ASP A 51 -0.28 8.25 10.70
N ARG A 52 -0.35 7.50 11.81
CA ARG A 52 -1.58 6.86 12.24
C ARG A 52 -2.41 7.83 13.07
N GLU A 53 -3.63 8.05 12.62
CA GLU A 53 -4.65 8.79 13.36
C GLU A 53 -5.69 7.78 13.88
N ARG A 54 -5.89 7.72 15.19
CA ARG A 54 -6.89 6.83 15.78
C ARG A 54 -8.27 7.49 15.76
N GLN A 55 -9.24 6.84 15.12
CA GLN A 55 -10.58 7.38 14.91
C GLN A 55 -11.67 6.42 15.42
N PRO A 56 -12.76 6.91 16.05
CA PRO A 56 -13.93 6.08 16.36
C PRO A 56 -14.57 5.54 15.08
N ALA A 57 -14.89 4.25 15.07
CA ALA A 57 -15.49 3.56 13.94
C ALA A 57 -16.94 3.15 14.22
N TYR A 58 -17.78 3.10 13.19
CA TYR A 58 -19.19 2.79 13.33
C TYR A 58 -19.70 1.80 12.29
N SER A 59 -20.61 0.93 12.69
CA SER A 59 -21.31 -0.01 11.79
C SER A 59 -22.68 -0.33 12.34
N GLY A 60 -23.70 -0.34 11.48
CA GLY A 60 -25.08 -0.68 11.88
C GLY A 60 -25.68 0.27 12.93
N GLY A 61 -25.21 1.51 13.01
CA GLY A 61 -25.64 2.50 14.00
C GLY A 61 -24.83 2.48 15.31
N SER A 62 -23.99 1.46 15.53
CA SER A 62 -23.23 1.29 16.76
C SER A 62 -21.78 1.71 16.60
N ASN A 63 -21.19 2.24 17.68
CA ASN A 63 -19.74 2.39 17.78
C ASN A 63 -19.11 1.00 17.93
N ILE A 64 -18.15 0.67 17.06
CA ILE A 64 -17.46 -0.63 17.04
C ILE A 64 -16.02 -0.55 17.57
N GLY A 65 -15.69 0.52 18.29
CA GLY A 65 -14.38 0.81 18.84
C GLY A 65 -13.64 1.87 18.02
N THR A 66 -12.32 1.79 18.03
CA THR A 66 -11.45 2.70 17.26
C THR A 66 -10.71 1.95 16.18
N MET A 67 -10.39 2.65 15.09
CA MET A 67 -9.51 2.15 14.05
C MET A 67 -8.40 3.15 13.74
N ASP A 68 -7.25 2.64 13.31
CA ASP A 68 -6.17 3.49 12.81
C ASP A 68 -6.43 3.81 11.32
N VAL A 69 -6.35 5.09 11.00
CA VAL A 69 -6.39 5.60 9.62
C VAL A 69 -5.09 6.29 9.27
N VAL A 70 -4.72 6.21 8.00
CA VAL A 70 -3.56 6.88 7.39
C VAL A 70 -4.05 7.80 6.29
N LYS A 71 -3.15 8.59 5.68
CA LYS A 71 -3.52 9.47 4.56
C LYS A 71 -2.99 8.92 3.23
N VAL A 72 -3.89 8.81 2.25
CA VAL A 72 -3.56 8.48 0.86
C VAL A 72 -4.21 9.53 -0.04
N GLY A 73 -3.42 10.23 -0.85
CA GLY A 73 -3.92 11.37 -1.65
C GLY A 73 -4.56 12.46 -0.79
N GLY A 74 -4.06 12.65 0.44
CA GLY A 74 -4.60 13.58 1.43
C GLY A 74 -5.95 13.18 2.06
N LYS A 75 -6.46 11.97 1.78
CA LYS A 75 -7.72 11.46 2.34
C LYS A 75 -7.43 10.45 3.45
N ARG A 76 -8.18 10.51 4.55
CA ARG A 76 -8.12 9.48 5.61
C ARG A 76 -8.61 8.16 5.07
N VAL A 77 -7.88 7.07 5.29
CA VAL A 77 -8.24 5.71 4.85
C VAL A 77 -7.81 4.72 5.92
N GLY A 78 -8.64 3.71 6.22
CA GLY A 78 -8.22 2.63 7.11
C GLY A 78 -7.02 1.89 6.52
N ILE A 79 -6.01 1.59 7.32
CA ILE A 79 -4.70 1.05 6.87
C ILE A 79 -4.85 -0.12 5.88
N LYS A 80 -5.69 -1.10 6.25
CA LYS A 80 -5.99 -2.26 5.40
C LYS A 80 -6.52 -1.88 4.02
N THR A 81 -7.49 -0.97 3.98
CA THR A 81 -8.11 -0.46 2.74
C THR A 81 -7.11 0.39 1.95
N ALA A 82 -6.24 1.14 2.63
CA ALA A 82 -5.17 1.92 2.00
C ALA A 82 -4.20 1.01 1.25
N HIS A 83 -3.73 -0.07 1.86
CA HIS A 83 -2.82 -1.03 1.21
C HIS A 83 -3.47 -1.70 -0.01
N ALA A 84 -4.73 -2.12 0.13
CA ALA A 84 -5.48 -2.67 -1.00
C ALA A 84 -5.64 -1.65 -2.14
N PHE A 85 -5.88 -0.37 -1.80
CA PHE A 85 -6.04 0.68 -2.79
C PHE A 85 -4.74 0.97 -3.52
N LEU A 86 -3.60 1.03 -2.83
CA LEU A 86 -2.31 1.28 -3.47
C LEU A 86 -1.93 0.16 -4.44
N LYS A 87 -2.26 -1.10 -4.12
CA LYS A 87 -2.10 -2.20 -5.09
C LYS A 87 -3.01 -2.02 -6.31
N LEU A 88 -4.26 -1.61 -6.10
CA LEU A 88 -5.18 -1.31 -7.20
C LEU A 88 -4.68 -0.14 -8.05
N GLN A 89 -4.17 0.92 -7.43
CA GLN A 89 -3.62 2.08 -8.12
C GLN A 89 -2.42 1.71 -8.97
N LYS A 90 -1.47 0.92 -8.44
CA LYS A 90 -0.34 0.38 -9.21
C LYS A 90 -0.79 -0.48 -10.39
N ALA A 91 -1.76 -1.38 -10.17
CA ALA A 91 -2.29 -2.24 -11.24
C ALA A 91 -3.04 -1.46 -12.33
N ALA A 92 -3.71 -0.37 -11.94
CA ALA A 92 -4.38 0.55 -12.86
C ALA A 92 -3.36 1.36 -13.68
N ALA A 93 -2.35 1.94 -13.02
CA ALA A 93 -1.29 2.70 -13.67
C ALA A 93 -0.52 1.86 -14.69
N ALA A 94 -0.19 0.60 -14.38
CA ALA A 94 0.44 -0.34 -15.29
C ALA A 94 -0.37 -0.62 -16.58
N GLN A 95 -1.64 -0.23 -16.59
CA GLN A 95 -2.56 -0.41 -17.71
C GLN A 95 -3.06 0.94 -18.26
N GLY A 96 -2.37 2.04 -17.94
CA GLY A 96 -2.71 3.39 -18.41
C GLY A 96 -4.02 3.95 -17.85
N VAL A 97 -4.45 3.47 -16.68
CA VAL A 97 -5.66 3.94 -15.99
C VAL A 97 -5.28 4.69 -14.73
N ASP A 98 -5.69 5.95 -14.65
CA ASP A 98 -5.57 6.75 -13.43
C ASP A 98 -6.73 6.43 -12.49
N VAL A 99 -6.42 6.30 -11.21
CA VAL A 99 -7.39 6.14 -10.13
C VAL A 99 -6.95 6.92 -8.90
N TRP A 100 -7.88 7.62 -8.26
CA TRP A 100 -7.62 8.44 -7.08
C TRP A 100 -8.80 8.40 -6.11
N ILE A 101 -8.57 8.83 -4.86
CA ILE A 101 -9.59 8.81 -3.80
C ILE A 101 -10.29 10.18 -3.74
N ASN A 102 -11.59 10.20 -4.01
CA ASN A 102 -12.44 11.37 -3.76
C ASN A 102 -12.86 11.44 -2.28
N SER A 103 -13.25 10.29 -1.69
CA SER A 103 -13.62 10.18 -0.28
C SER A 103 -13.14 8.85 0.31
N GLY A 104 -12.53 8.90 1.49
CA GLY A 104 -12.11 7.74 2.26
C GLY A 104 -12.93 7.57 3.54
N PHE A 105 -12.27 7.31 4.66
CA PHE A 105 -12.86 7.26 5.98
C PHE A 105 -13.57 8.58 6.33
N ARG A 106 -14.77 8.47 6.91
CA ARG A 106 -15.54 9.60 7.43
C ARG A 106 -15.74 9.42 8.93
N THR A 107 -15.46 10.48 9.69
CA THR A 107 -15.85 10.60 11.09
C THR A 107 -17.37 10.72 11.23
N MET A 108 -17.87 10.65 12.47
CA MET A 108 -19.29 10.85 12.77
C MET A 108 -19.78 12.22 12.31
N ASP A 109 -19.00 13.28 12.53
CA ASP A 109 -19.39 14.65 12.18
C ASP A 109 -19.38 14.89 10.66
N GLU A 110 -18.38 14.36 9.96
CA GLU A 110 -18.38 14.38 8.49
C GLU A 110 -19.61 13.65 7.93
N GLN A 111 -19.98 12.49 8.49
CA GLN A 111 -21.17 11.79 8.02
C GLN A 111 -22.47 12.55 8.34
N ARG A 112 -22.55 13.27 9.47
CA ARG A 112 -23.68 14.18 9.76
C ARG A 112 -23.79 15.27 8.70
N TYR A 113 -22.68 15.88 8.31
CA TYR A 113 -22.65 16.88 7.25
C TYR A 113 -23.17 16.30 5.92
N PHE A 114 -22.64 15.17 5.46
CA PHE A 114 -23.09 14.57 4.19
C PHE A 114 -24.56 14.12 4.24
N TYR A 115 -25.02 13.60 5.38
CA TYR A 115 -26.42 13.27 5.56
C TYR A 115 -27.33 14.51 5.48
N GLY A 116 -26.92 15.62 6.09
CA GLY A 116 -27.62 16.90 5.96
C GLY A 116 -27.66 17.42 4.51
N CYS A 117 -26.56 17.26 3.76
CA CYS A 117 -26.54 17.58 2.33
C CYS A 117 -27.52 16.73 1.53
N TYR A 118 -27.58 15.44 1.79
CA TYR A 118 -28.55 14.54 1.15
C TYR A 118 -30.00 14.94 1.47
N GLN A 119 -30.30 15.22 2.75
CA GLN A 119 -31.66 15.59 3.17
C GLN A 119 -32.11 16.92 2.59
N SER A 120 -31.21 17.89 2.49
CA SER A 120 -31.54 19.24 2.03
C SER A 120 -31.45 19.40 0.51
N GLY A 121 -30.64 18.59 -0.17
CA GLY A 121 -30.30 18.76 -1.58
C GLY A 121 -29.40 19.97 -1.89
N ASN A 122 -28.99 20.73 -0.87
CA ASN A 122 -28.37 22.05 -1.06
C ASN A 122 -26.83 22.00 -1.13
N CYS A 123 -26.22 20.85 -0.89
CA CYS A 123 -24.78 20.66 -0.98
C CYS A 123 -24.45 19.24 -1.45
N ASN A 124 -23.18 18.99 -1.78
CA ASN A 124 -22.69 17.70 -2.25
C ASN A 124 -23.54 17.09 -3.40
N ASN A 125 -24.09 17.97 -4.26
CA ASN A 125 -24.96 17.60 -5.37
C ASN A 125 -26.19 16.76 -4.98
N GLY A 126 -26.63 16.82 -3.71
CA GLY A 126 -27.71 15.98 -3.20
C GLY A 126 -27.42 14.47 -3.22
N ASN A 127 -26.14 14.09 -3.33
CA ASN A 127 -25.76 12.67 -3.39
C ASN A 127 -26.28 11.91 -2.16
N LEU A 128 -26.69 10.66 -2.39
CA LEU A 128 -27.19 9.77 -1.35
C LEU A 128 -26.16 9.64 -0.21
N ALA A 129 -26.63 9.74 1.02
CA ALA A 129 -25.81 9.54 2.19
C ALA A 129 -26.58 8.72 3.24
N ALA A 130 -25.92 7.71 3.79
CA ALA A 130 -26.48 6.94 4.90
C ALA A 130 -26.62 7.81 6.15
N ARG A 131 -27.56 7.43 7.03
CA ARG A 131 -27.67 8.01 8.37
C ARG A 131 -26.33 7.90 9.11
N PRO A 132 -25.95 8.88 9.94
CA PRO A 132 -24.74 8.79 10.75
C PRO A 132 -24.74 7.52 11.62
N GLY A 133 -23.63 6.79 11.60
CA GLY A 133 -23.46 5.47 12.23
C GLY A 133 -23.70 4.27 11.29
N PHE A 134 -24.31 4.49 10.11
CA PHE A 134 -24.66 3.44 9.15
C PHE A 134 -23.84 3.47 7.86
N SER A 135 -22.94 4.45 7.70
CA SER A 135 -22.13 4.60 6.49
C SER A 135 -20.91 3.67 6.51
N ASN A 136 -20.65 2.99 5.40
CA ASN A 136 -19.46 2.13 5.25
C ASN A 136 -18.15 2.94 5.19
N HIS A 137 -18.21 4.26 5.00
CA HIS A 137 -17.05 5.12 5.19
C HIS A 137 -16.64 5.23 6.67
N GLN A 138 -17.56 5.01 7.62
CA GLN A 138 -17.29 5.13 9.05
C GLN A 138 -16.69 3.87 9.68
N ASN A 139 -16.67 2.74 8.97
CA ASN A 139 -15.88 1.56 9.38
C ASN A 139 -14.58 1.42 8.55
N GLY A 140 -14.31 2.39 7.67
CA GLY A 140 -13.08 2.51 6.90
C GLY A 140 -12.87 1.49 5.79
N ARG A 141 -13.90 0.71 5.41
CA ARG A 141 -13.81 -0.22 4.27
C ARG A 141 -14.19 0.40 2.93
N ALA A 142 -14.91 1.53 2.93
CA ALA A 142 -15.39 2.19 1.73
C ALA A 142 -14.45 3.28 1.21
N LEU A 143 -14.32 3.34 -0.12
CA LEU A 143 -13.70 4.42 -0.87
C LEU A 143 -14.63 4.87 -2.01
N ASP A 144 -14.76 6.17 -2.17
CA ASP A 144 -15.32 6.77 -3.38
C ASP A 144 -14.16 7.09 -4.33
N LEU A 145 -14.09 6.39 -5.46
CA LEU A 145 -12.97 6.45 -6.40
C LEU A 145 -13.30 7.30 -7.64
N GLY A 146 -12.39 8.21 -7.96
CA GLY A 146 -12.29 8.84 -9.27
C GLY A 146 -11.36 8.04 -10.17
N THR A 147 -11.61 8.06 -11.49
CA THR A 147 -10.77 7.34 -12.45
C THR A 147 -10.93 7.90 -13.86
N SER A 148 -9.88 7.81 -14.67
CA SER A 148 -9.93 8.16 -16.10
C SER A 148 -10.69 7.15 -16.95
N ASN A 149 -10.83 5.88 -16.52
CA ASN A 149 -11.59 4.86 -17.24
C ASN A 149 -12.26 3.86 -16.29
N ARG A 150 -13.54 4.11 -15.98
CA ARG A 150 -14.31 3.28 -15.03
C ARG A 150 -14.51 1.83 -15.50
N SER A 151 -14.76 1.63 -16.79
CA SER A 151 -14.97 0.28 -17.33
C SER A 151 -13.70 -0.56 -17.21
N ARG A 152 -12.54 0.03 -17.55
CA ARG A 152 -11.26 -0.65 -17.41
C ARG A 152 -10.90 -0.87 -15.94
N LEU A 153 -11.09 0.11 -15.06
CA LEU A 153 -10.87 -0.07 -13.62
C LEU A 153 -11.63 -1.30 -13.06
N ASN A 154 -12.90 -1.48 -13.46
CA ASN A 154 -13.68 -2.66 -13.03
C ASN A 154 -13.09 -3.98 -13.55
N GLN A 155 -12.57 -4.02 -14.78
CA GLN A 155 -11.88 -5.19 -15.32
C GLN A 155 -10.60 -5.47 -14.51
N ILE A 156 -9.82 -4.44 -14.18
CA ILE A 156 -8.59 -4.58 -13.39
C ILE A 156 -8.90 -5.12 -11.99
N ILE A 157 -9.93 -4.58 -11.32
CA ILE A 157 -10.41 -5.09 -10.03
C ILE A 157 -10.74 -6.57 -10.11
N SER A 158 -11.46 -7.01 -11.15
CA SER A 158 -11.83 -8.42 -11.32
C SER A 158 -10.63 -9.35 -11.54
N GLN A 159 -9.55 -8.83 -12.12
CA GLN A 159 -8.33 -9.60 -12.42
C GLN A 159 -7.36 -9.66 -11.24
N GLN A 160 -7.40 -8.67 -10.35
CA GLN A 160 -6.42 -8.52 -9.27
C GLN A 160 -6.57 -9.59 -8.16
N GLY A 161 -7.73 -10.23 -8.05
CA GLY A 161 -8.00 -11.24 -7.01
C GLY A 161 -8.12 -10.68 -5.60
N LEU A 162 -8.15 -9.35 -5.44
CA LEU A 162 -8.48 -8.68 -4.18
C LEU A 162 -10.00 -8.51 -4.06
N ASP A 163 -10.53 -8.68 -2.86
CA ASP A 163 -11.97 -8.68 -2.60
C ASP A 163 -12.54 -7.25 -2.48
N TRP A 164 -12.44 -6.50 -3.59
CA TRP A 164 -13.13 -5.25 -3.81
C TRP A 164 -14.54 -5.51 -4.37
N ARG A 165 -15.54 -4.84 -3.81
CA ARG A 165 -16.94 -5.00 -4.21
C ARG A 165 -17.61 -3.65 -4.42
N ARG A 166 -18.56 -3.62 -5.35
CA ARG A 166 -19.53 -2.52 -5.49
C ARG A 166 -20.83 -2.94 -4.83
N THR A 167 -21.05 -2.41 -3.64
CA THR A 167 -22.17 -2.73 -2.74
C THR A 167 -23.35 -1.76 -2.89
N VAL A 168 -23.11 -0.60 -3.49
CA VAL A 168 -24.12 0.43 -3.75
C VAL A 168 -24.30 0.58 -5.26
N PRO A 169 -25.29 -0.10 -5.89
CA PRO A 169 -25.42 -0.15 -7.34
C PRO A 169 -25.60 1.23 -8.00
N SER A 170 -26.32 2.14 -7.33
CA SER A 170 -26.58 3.50 -7.80
C SER A 170 -25.34 4.40 -7.78
N GLU A 171 -24.29 4.02 -7.05
CA GLU A 171 -23.10 4.83 -6.86
C GLU A 171 -21.92 4.19 -7.59
N ALA A 172 -21.72 4.60 -8.84
CA ALA A 172 -20.72 3.99 -9.69
C ALA A 172 -19.28 4.14 -9.18
N TRP A 173 -19.05 5.08 -8.28
CA TRP A 173 -17.77 5.43 -7.67
C TRP A 173 -17.52 4.72 -6.35
N HIS A 174 -18.52 4.07 -5.75
CA HIS A 174 -18.42 3.50 -4.40
C HIS A 174 -17.89 2.07 -4.42
N TYR A 175 -16.73 1.85 -3.79
CA TYR A 175 -16.08 0.55 -3.67
C TYR A 175 -15.80 0.23 -2.21
N GLU A 176 -16.03 -1.01 -1.82
CA GLU A 176 -15.75 -1.52 -0.48
C GLU A 176 -14.74 -2.67 -0.53
N TYR A 177 -13.78 -2.68 0.40
CA TYR A 177 -12.79 -3.73 0.52
C TYR A 177 -13.14 -4.73 1.64
N PHE A 178 -13.35 -6.00 1.28
CA PHE A 178 -13.72 -7.09 2.19
C PHE A 178 -12.57 -8.07 2.47
N GLY A 179 -11.45 -7.97 1.74
CA GLY A 179 -10.36 -8.95 1.78
C GLY A 179 -9.58 -8.98 3.09
N GLY A 180 -8.52 -9.79 3.19
CA GLY A 180 -7.67 -9.87 4.39
C GLY A 180 -6.74 -8.66 4.56
N ASN A 181 -5.81 -8.75 5.52
CA ASN A 181 -4.69 -7.80 5.56
C ASN A 181 -3.80 -8.03 4.34
N VAL A 182 -3.40 -6.92 3.72
CA VAL A 182 -2.56 -6.92 2.53
C VAL A 182 -1.32 -6.11 2.88
N SER A 183 -0.14 -6.63 2.53
CA SER A 183 1.12 -5.92 2.74
C SER A 183 1.12 -4.56 2.04
N GLY A 184 1.70 -3.55 2.69
CA GLY A 184 1.78 -2.21 2.15
C GLY A 184 2.70 -1.28 2.95
N PRO A 185 2.88 -0.04 2.48
CA PRO A 185 3.91 0.86 2.98
C PRO A 185 3.74 1.26 4.45
N CYS A 186 2.53 1.12 5.03
CA CYS A 186 2.27 1.50 6.42
C CYS A 186 2.39 0.33 7.42
N ASP A 187 2.92 -0.82 6.99
CA ASP A 187 3.17 -1.97 7.88
C ASP A 187 4.22 -1.66 8.97
N GLY A 188 5.15 -0.72 8.72
CA GLY A 188 6.23 -0.35 9.66
C GLY A 188 6.07 1.01 10.38
N SER A 189 5.08 1.83 10.01
CA SER A 189 5.03 3.25 10.38
C SER A 189 4.39 3.54 11.75
N GLY A 190 4.56 2.63 12.70
CA GLY A 190 4.19 2.84 14.10
C GLY A 190 5.25 3.56 14.94
N ALA A 191 6.39 3.95 14.35
CA ALA A 191 7.47 4.62 15.06
C ALA A 191 7.21 6.14 15.11
N THR A 192 7.04 6.64 16.32
CA THR A 192 7.24 8.06 16.65
C THR A 192 8.68 8.47 16.30
N PRO A 193 8.95 9.75 15.99
CA PRO A 193 10.31 10.21 15.74
C PRO A 193 11.05 10.35 17.07
N ASP A 194 11.58 9.23 17.58
CA ASP A 194 12.71 9.17 18.52
C ASP A 194 13.10 7.69 18.70
N GLU A 195 13.70 7.06 17.68
CA GLU A 195 14.67 5.97 17.84
C GLU A 195 15.18 5.49 16.47
N PRO A 196 16.51 5.35 16.27
CA PRO A 196 17.06 4.89 15.01
C PRO A 196 16.90 3.37 14.89
N SER A 197 16.02 2.91 14.00
CA SER A 197 15.96 1.49 13.61
C SER A 197 16.11 1.30 12.10
N THR A 198 17.34 0.91 11.77
CA THR A 198 17.89 0.08 10.68
C THR A 198 16.89 -0.61 9.71
N PRO A 199 17.20 -0.67 8.39
CA PRO A 199 16.34 -1.16 7.30
C PRO A 199 16.04 -2.69 7.31
N PRO A 200 15.08 -3.18 6.49
CA PRO A 200 14.38 -4.43 6.74
C PRO A 200 15.14 -5.65 6.23
N SER A 201 15.24 -6.68 7.08
CA SER A 201 15.27 -8.07 6.64
C SER A 201 14.83 -9.00 7.78
N SER A 202 14.00 -10.01 7.48
CA SER A 202 13.73 -11.19 8.33
C SER A 202 12.80 -11.06 9.57
N SER A 203 11.50 -10.80 9.40
CA SER A 203 10.50 -10.84 10.49
C SER A 203 10.20 -12.25 11.06
N GLY A 204 11.21 -13.11 11.20
CA GLY A 204 11.11 -14.46 11.70
C GLY A 204 12.28 -14.81 12.62
N CYS A 205 12.01 -15.59 13.65
CA CYS A 205 12.96 -15.88 14.74
C CYS A 205 13.74 -17.15 14.43
N TYR A 206 15.06 -17.13 14.58
CA TYR A 206 15.85 -18.35 14.53
C TYR A 206 15.60 -19.16 15.80
N SER A 207 15.17 -20.40 15.64
CA SER A 207 14.97 -21.34 16.74
C SER A 207 16.15 -22.31 16.79
N PRO A 208 16.98 -22.27 17.85
CA PRO A 208 17.99 -23.30 18.08
C PRO A 208 17.38 -24.69 18.26
N THR A 209 16.18 -24.80 18.83
CA THR A 209 15.45 -26.06 18.96
C THR A 209 15.17 -26.70 17.59
N LEU A 210 14.76 -25.90 16.61
CA LEU A 210 14.36 -26.39 15.29
C LEU A 210 15.48 -26.30 14.24
N GLY A 211 16.61 -25.67 14.58
CA GLY A 211 17.73 -25.41 13.66
C GLY A 211 17.39 -24.50 12.47
N ARG A 212 16.24 -23.81 12.51
CA ARG A 212 15.72 -23.00 11.39
C ARG A 212 15.01 -21.74 11.88
N ARG A 213 14.81 -20.79 10.96
CA ARG A 213 13.91 -19.65 11.20
C ARG A 213 12.45 -20.08 11.14
N VAL A 214 11.64 -19.48 12.01
CA VAL A 214 10.18 -19.59 12.00
C VAL A 214 9.55 -18.23 11.76
N ALA A 215 8.31 -18.23 11.27
CA ALA A 215 7.57 -17.01 10.98
C ALA A 215 7.20 -16.25 12.27
N GLN A 216 6.85 -14.97 12.09
CA GLN A 216 6.21 -14.15 13.13
C GLN A 216 5.06 -14.90 13.80
N ALA A 217 4.92 -14.71 15.11
CA ALA A 217 3.92 -15.31 15.98
C ALA A 217 3.96 -16.86 16.07
N ALA A 218 4.97 -17.52 15.52
CA ALA A 218 5.13 -18.96 15.68
C ALA A 218 5.54 -19.29 17.12
N CYS A 219 4.95 -20.34 17.68
CA CYS A 219 5.23 -20.80 19.03
C CYS A 219 6.13 -22.03 19.00
N VAL A 220 7.22 -21.99 19.74
CA VAL A 220 8.22 -23.07 19.80
C VAL A 220 8.51 -23.42 21.24
N GLN A 221 8.55 -24.73 21.54
CA GLN A 221 8.97 -25.23 22.84
C GLN A 221 10.51 -25.35 22.89
N GLY A 222 11.13 -24.89 23.97
CA GLY A 222 12.58 -24.91 24.15
C GLY A 222 13.11 -26.28 24.59
N ALA A 223 14.13 -26.81 23.92
CA ALA A 223 14.66 -28.16 24.20
C ALA A 223 15.34 -28.30 25.56
N ALA A 224 15.93 -27.22 26.06
CA ALA A 224 16.66 -27.24 27.34
C ALA A 224 15.74 -27.07 28.57
N THR A 225 14.59 -26.42 28.41
CA THR A 225 13.76 -25.98 29.55
C THR A 225 12.31 -26.42 29.46
N GLY A 226 11.85 -26.94 28.32
CA GLY A 226 10.45 -27.25 28.06
C GLY A 226 9.53 -26.02 28.00
N ALA A 227 10.07 -24.81 28.16
CA ALA A 227 9.31 -23.57 28.14
C ALA A 227 8.85 -23.21 26.72
N TRP A 228 7.67 -22.59 26.61
CA TRP A 228 7.15 -22.12 25.34
C TRP A 228 7.50 -20.66 25.09
N PHE A 229 7.82 -20.37 23.83
CA PHE A 229 8.17 -19.05 23.35
C PHE A 229 7.38 -18.71 22.08
N GLN A 230 7.03 -17.44 21.89
CA GLN A 230 6.34 -16.95 20.69
C GLN A 230 7.27 -15.98 19.96
N CYS A 231 7.43 -16.19 18.66
CA CYS A 231 8.29 -15.35 17.84
C CYS A 231 7.70 -13.95 17.68
N ASP A 232 8.45 -12.94 18.10
CA ASP A 232 8.13 -11.54 17.85
C ASP A 232 9.31 -10.80 17.23
N SER A 233 9.21 -10.50 15.95
CA SER A 233 10.10 -9.61 15.22
C SER A 233 11.58 -9.96 15.39
N GLY A 234 11.88 -11.26 15.47
CA GLY A 234 13.23 -11.81 15.68
C GLY A 234 13.54 -12.26 17.12
N ASN A 235 12.70 -11.91 18.10
CA ASN A 235 12.86 -12.23 19.52
C ASN A 235 11.90 -13.33 20.01
N TRP A 236 12.21 -13.92 21.16
CA TRP A 236 11.42 -15.00 21.77
C TRP A 236 10.70 -14.53 23.03
N GLU A 237 9.38 -14.33 22.92
CA GLU A 237 8.52 -13.91 24.03
C GLU A 237 8.06 -15.07 24.89
N ARG A 238 8.05 -14.89 26.23
CA ARG A 238 7.59 -15.89 27.21
C ARG A 238 6.10 -15.75 27.52
N GLY A 239 5.56 -16.67 28.32
CA GLY A 239 4.14 -16.65 28.74
C GLY A 239 3.20 -17.29 27.72
N VAL A 240 3.70 -18.31 27.02
CA VAL A 240 3.02 -19.00 25.93
C VAL A 240 2.54 -20.37 26.42
N ASN A 241 1.38 -20.82 25.96
CA ASN A 241 0.78 -22.10 26.37
C ASN A 241 0.72 -23.14 25.22
N GLY A 242 1.57 -22.97 24.21
CA GLY A 242 1.65 -23.83 23.03
C GLY A 242 0.62 -23.57 21.94
N SER A 243 -0.44 -22.80 22.22
CA SER A 243 -1.47 -22.42 21.24
C SER A 243 -1.72 -20.91 21.17
N ARG A 244 -1.33 -20.19 22.22
CA ARG A 244 -1.47 -18.75 22.33
C ARG A 244 -0.35 -18.17 23.20
N GLY A 245 0.05 -16.95 22.86
CA GLY A 245 0.96 -16.14 23.65
C GLY A 245 0.53 -14.67 23.69
N PRO A 246 1.42 -13.78 24.14
CA PRO A 246 1.17 -12.34 24.23
C PRO A 246 0.75 -11.70 22.90
N LEU A 247 1.18 -12.26 21.77
CA LEU A 247 0.82 -11.76 20.43
C LEU A 247 -0.49 -12.37 19.88
N GLY A 248 -1.21 -13.16 20.68
CA GLY A 248 -2.39 -13.89 20.26
C GLY A 248 -2.09 -15.32 19.83
N ALA A 249 -2.93 -15.87 18.95
CA ALA A 249 -2.83 -17.27 18.54
C ALA A 249 -1.49 -17.54 17.83
N CYS A 250 -0.93 -18.72 18.08
CA CYS A 250 0.29 -19.14 17.40
C CYS A 250 0.03 -19.28 15.89
N SER A 251 0.87 -18.69 15.05
CA SER A 251 0.76 -18.86 13.58
C SER A 251 1.13 -20.29 13.15
N ALA A 252 2.02 -20.92 13.92
CA ALA A 252 2.32 -22.33 13.90
C ALA A 252 2.79 -22.76 15.29
N SER A 253 2.49 -23.99 15.71
CA SER A 253 2.93 -24.54 17.00
C SER A 253 3.90 -25.67 16.78
N HIS A 254 5.06 -25.59 17.43
CA HIS A 254 6.13 -26.56 17.35
C HIS A 254 6.45 -27.09 18.76
N PRO A 255 5.69 -28.09 19.23
CA PRO A 255 6.00 -28.78 20.48
C PRO A 255 7.25 -29.65 20.33
N LEU A 256 7.84 -30.01 21.46
CA LEU A 256 8.90 -31.01 21.57
C LEU A 256 8.36 -32.36 22.01
#